data_AF-A0A525HP58-F1
#
_entry.id   AF-A0A525HP58-F1
#
_cell.length_a   1.000
_cell.length_b   1.000
_cell.length_c   1.000
_cell.angle_alpha   90.00
_cell.angle_beta   90.00
_cell.angle_gamma   90.00
#
_symmetry.space_group_name_H-M   'P 1'
#
loop_
_entity.id
_entity.type
_entity.pdbx_description
1 polymer ?
#
loop_
_entity_poly.entity_id
_entity_poly.type
_entity_poly.pdbx_seq_one_letter_code
_entity_poly.pdbx_strand_id
1 'polypeptide(L)' 'MSLTTNALAAEIGVTRATLWNWQRAGMLPAPHREGRTARYDPAAVAVARNLVRAPR' A
#
# COMPACT_ATOMS: atom_id res chain seq x y z
N MET A 1 11.35 6.04 -4.24
CA MET A 1 10.25 6.38 -5.18
C MET A 1 8.93 6.11 -4.49
N SER A 2 8.01 7.07 -4.48
CA SER A 2 6.65 6.91 -3.95
C SER A 2 5.71 6.28 -4.98
N LEU A 3 4.80 5.40 -4.57
CA LEU A 3 3.85 4.74 -5.47
C LEU A 3 2.42 5.20 -5.24
N THR A 4 1.63 5.33 -6.30
CA THR A 4 0.18 5.54 -6.15
C THR A 4 -0.49 4.26 -5.65
N THR A 5 -1.71 4.35 -5.11
CA THR A 5 -2.49 3.17 -4.72
C THR A 5 -2.66 2.17 -5.86
N ASN A 6 -2.90 2.64 -7.09
CA ASN A 6 -3.02 1.75 -8.26
C ASN A 6 -1.69 1.08 -8.60
N ALA A 7 -0.59 1.84 -8.60
CA ALA A 7 0.73 1.31 -8.92
C ALA A 7 1.17 0.28 -7.88
N LEU A 8 0.99 0.56 -6.59
CA LEU A 8 1.33 -0.37 -5.52
C LEU A 8 0.50 -1.65 -5.60
N ALA A 9 -0.82 -1.53 -5.79
CA ALA A 9 -1.72 -2.68 -5.90
C ALA A 9 -1.32 -3.60 -7.07
N ALA A 10 -1.05 -3.01 -8.24
CA ALA A 10 -0.60 -3.74 -9.42
C ALA A 10 0.77 -4.39 -9.21
N GLU A 11 1.71 -3.69 -8.59
CA GLU A 11 3.08 -4.18 -8.35
C GLU A 11 3.09 -5.42 -7.45
N ILE A 12 2.29 -5.44 -6.39
CA ILE A 12 2.28 -6.55 -5.42
C ILE A 12 1.16 -7.56 -5.67
N GLY A 13 0.40 -7.41 -6.76
CA GLY A 13 -0.63 -8.36 -7.19
C GLY A 13 -1.86 -8.43 -6.28
N VAL A 14 -2.25 -7.31 -5.64
CA VAL A 14 -3.44 -7.26 -4.76
C VAL A 14 -4.45 -6.23 -5.24
N THR A 15 -5.66 -6.27 -4.68
CA THR A 15 -6.68 -5.26 -4.97
C THR A 15 -6.46 -3.98 -4.15
N ARG A 16 -6.99 -2.85 -4.64
CA ARG A 16 -7.06 -1.62 -3.83
C ARG A 16 -7.80 -1.80 -2.51
N ALA A 17 -8.84 -2.64 -2.50
CA ALA A 17 -9.61 -2.94 -1.29
C ALA A 17 -8.74 -3.67 -0.26
N THR A 18 -7.82 -4.54 -0.71
CA THR A 18 -6.83 -5.19 0.17
C THR A 18 -5.91 -4.16 0.83
N LEU A 19 -5.36 -3.22 0.06
CA LEU A 19 -4.54 -2.13 0.64
C LEU A 19 -5.34 -1.31 1.67
N TRP A 20 -6.59 -0.97 1.35
CA TRP A 20 -7.46 -0.24 2.27
C TRP A 20 -7.78 -1.03 3.55
N ASN A 21 -8.01 -2.34 3.45
CA ASN A 21 -8.22 -3.21 4.60
C ASN A 21 -6.97 -3.28 5.49
N TRP A 22 -5.77 -3.37 4.91
CA TRP A 22 -4.53 -3.33 5.68
C TRP A 22 -4.31 -2.00 6.40
N GLN A 23 -4.73 -0.88 5.79
CA GLN A 23 -4.71 0.42 6.45
C GLN A 23 -5.68 0.49 7.61
N ARG A 24 -6.91 0.02 7.41
CA ARG A 24 -7.94 -0.05 8.45
C ARG A 24 -7.52 -0.95 9.62
N ALA A 25 -6.77 -2.01 9.33
CA ALA A 25 -6.21 -2.92 10.32
C ALA A 25 -4.91 -2.41 10.97
N GLY A 26 -4.38 -1.25 10.57
CA GLY A 26 -3.13 -0.70 11.08
C GLY A 26 -1.87 -1.43 10.60
N MET A 27 -1.99 -2.36 9.65
CA MET A 27 -0.88 -3.15 9.11
C MET A 27 -0.06 -2.39 8.07
N LEU A 28 -0.69 -1.43 7.38
CA LEU A 28 -0.07 -0.60 6.35
C LEU A 28 -0.22 0.87 6.73
N PRO A 29 0.86 1.67 6.71
CA PRO A 29 0.76 3.10 6.91
C PRO A 29 -0.23 3.75 5.92
N ALA A 30 -0.97 4.75 6.40
CA ALA A 30 -1.84 5.53 5.55
C ALA A 30 -1.02 6.25 4.46
N PRO A 31 -1.55 6.41 3.24
CA PRO A 31 -0.83 7.08 2.18
C PRO A 31 -0.95 8.60 2.38
N HIS A 32 0.06 9.33 1.92
CA HIS A 32 -0.01 10.77 1.88
C HIS A 32 -0.87 11.22 0.68
N ARG A 33 -1.68 12.25 0.87
CA ARG A 33 -2.44 12.87 -0.22
C ARG A 33 -1.57 13.91 -0.91
N GLU A 34 -1.39 13.74 -2.21
CA GLU A 34 -0.79 14.71 -3.11
C GLU A 34 -1.84 15.14 -4.13
N GLY A 35 -2.52 16.25 -3.83
CA GLY A 35 -3.70 16.69 -4.57
C GLY A 35 -4.83 15.66 -4.53
N ARG A 36 -5.22 15.16 -5.71
CA ARG A 36 -6.28 14.14 -5.86
C ARG A 36 -5.75 12.71 -5.78
N THR A 37 -4.44 12.51 -5.61
CA THR A 37 -3.81 11.19 -5.65
C THR A 37 -3.26 10.81 -4.28
N ALA A 38 -3.51 9.57 -3.86
CA ALA A 38 -2.88 8.98 -2.69
C ALA A 38 -1.55 8.32 -3.11
N ARG A 39 -0.47 8.64 -2.38
CA ARG A 39 0.87 8.07 -2.59
C ARG A 39 1.42 7.44 -1.32
N TYR A 40 2.10 6.31 -1.51
CA TYR A 40 2.83 5.58 -0.49
C TYR A 40 4.30 5.88 -0.61
N ASP A 41 4.91 6.31 0.49
CA ASP A 41 6.36 6.49 0.57
C ASP A 41 7.09 5.14 0.51
N PRO A 42 8.40 5.16 0.19
CA PRO A 42 9.18 3.93 0.04
C PRO A 42 9.09 2.98 1.24
N ALA A 43 9.02 3.51 2.47
CA ALA A 43 8.87 2.71 3.67
C ALA A 43 7.52 1.95 3.71
N ALA A 44 6.42 2.61 3.35
CA ALA A 44 5.11 1.98 3.31
C ALA A 44 5.02 0.94 2.17
N VAL A 45 5.68 1.19 1.04
CA VAL A 45 5.81 0.20 -0.05
C VAL A 45 6.55 -1.05 0.43
N ALA A 46 7.63 -0.90 1.20
CA ALA A 46 8.36 -2.03 1.78
C ALA A 46 7.48 -2.86 2.73
N VAL A 47 6.68 -2.19 3.58
CA VAL A 47 5.70 -2.86 4.45
C VAL A 47 4.68 -3.64 3.62
N ALA A 48 4.10 -3.02 2.59
CA ALA A 48 3.11 -3.68 1.73
C ALA A 48 3.67 -4.94 1.04
N ARG A 49 4.92 -4.89 0.57
CA ARG A 49 5.61 -6.05 -0.01
C ARG A 49 5.82 -7.18 1.00
N ASN A 50 6.12 -6.84 2.25
CA ASN A 50 6.27 -7.83 3.32
C ASN A 50 4.94 -8.48 3.70
N LEU A 51 3.83 -7.74 3.67
CA LEU A 51 2.49 -8.28 3.95
C LEU A 51 2.04 -9.34 2.94
N VAL A 52 2.53 -9.29 1.70
CA VAL A 52 2.27 -10.35 0.69
C VAL A 52 3.12 -11.59 0.93
N ARG A 53 4.30 -11.43 1.52
CA ARG A 53 5.26 -12.52 1.79
C ARG A 53 5.01 -13.23 3.11
N ALA A 54 4.35 -12.57 4.07
CA ALA A 54 4.01 -13.18 5.35
C ALA A 54 3.04 -14.36 5.13
N PRO A 55 3.36 -15.58 5.60
CA PRO A 55 2.41 -16.67 5.59
C PRO A 55 1.19 -16.28 6.46
N ARG A 56 -0.02 -16.46 5.91
CA ARG A 56 -1.27 -16.31 6.67
C ARG A 56 -1.43 -17.44 7.67
#